data_AF-A0A7C0UV91-F1
#
_entry.id   AF-A0A7C0UV91-F1
#
_cell.length_a   1.000
_cell.length_b   1.000
_cell.length_c   1.000
_cell.angle_alpha   90.00
_cell.angle_beta   90.00
_cell.angle_gamma   90.00
#
_symmetry.space_group_name_H-M   'P 1'
#
loop_
_entity.id
_entity.type
_entity.pdbx_description
1 polymer ?
#
loop_
_entity_poly.entity_id
_entity_poly.type
_entity_poly.pdbx_seq_one_letter_code
_entity_poly.pdbx_strand_id
1 'polypeptide(L)'
;MRVNLSTPIADLPRVGPQYQKRLKRLGIKTIRDLIFHFPRRYEDFSDIIPISQAEAGKSGCFLGKILEIKNSRTWKKKMTITQAVVSDRTGAIRVVWFNQPYITNVLKEKDIVCLVGKISRAKEGIYLSSPAYEKISSRGRRFSKRDLIHTARIVPIYPETEGLSSRWLRMLIMSILKNLKDRIPESIPEKIRKQNQLLPLREAIWQVHFPDSFELAEKAKERFSFEEI
;
A
#
# COMPACT_ATOMS: atom_id res chain seq x y z
N MET A 1 19.28 -2.12 6.82
CA MET A 1 20.01 -0.84 6.68
C MET A 1 19.62 0.02 7.86
N ARG A 2 20.57 0.57 8.62
CA ARG A 2 20.30 1.29 9.87
C ARG A 2 20.26 2.79 9.56
N VAL A 3 19.17 3.49 9.89
CA VAL A 3 18.94 4.92 9.55
C VAL A 3 18.40 5.71 10.74
N ASN A 4 18.57 7.04 10.71
CA ASN A 4 18.09 8.00 11.72
C ASN A 4 17.21 9.11 11.10
N LEU A 5 16.58 9.95 11.93
CA LEU A 5 15.64 10.98 11.45
C LEU A 5 16.28 12.05 10.55
N SER A 6 17.54 12.40 10.78
CA SER A 6 18.27 13.41 10.00
C SER A 6 18.88 12.85 8.72
N THR A 7 18.83 11.53 8.50
CA THR A 7 19.38 10.88 7.30
C THR A 7 18.74 11.50 6.06
N PRO A 8 19.53 12.06 5.12
CA PRO A 8 19.02 12.51 3.84
C PRO A 8 18.33 11.38 3.07
N ILE A 9 17.19 11.68 2.45
CA ILE A 9 16.47 10.68 1.65
C ILE A 9 17.28 10.24 0.43
N ALA A 10 18.18 11.09 -0.05
CA ALA A 10 19.09 10.78 -1.15
C ALA A 10 20.00 9.58 -0.86
N ASP A 11 20.28 9.31 0.42
CA ASP A 11 21.17 8.23 0.85
C ASP A 11 20.46 6.87 0.94
N LEU A 12 19.13 6.86 0.70
CA LEU A 12 18.34 5.64 0.72
C LEU A 12 18.52 4.86 -0.61
N PRO A 13 18.90 3.57 -0.58
CA PRO A 13 19.16 2.76 -1.78
C PRO A 13 18.01 2.68 -2.78
N ARG A 14 16.77 2.87 -2.30
CA ARG A 14 15.55 2.79 -3.12
C ARG A 14 15.13 4.15 -3.70
N VAL A 15 15.91 5.20 -3.45
CA VAL A 15 15.59 6.57 -3.82
C VAL A 15 16.63 7.08 -4.83
N GLY A 16 16.45 6.66 -6.08
CA GLY A 16 17.29 7.12 -7.19
C GLY A 16 17.08 8.60 -7.54
N PRO A 17 17.91 9.18 -8.42
CA PRO A 17 17.92 10.63 -8.72
C PRO A 17 16.57 11.21 -9.14
N GLN A 18 15.76 10.43 -9.88
CA GLN A 18 14.42 10.87 -10.29
C GLN A 18 13.47 11.02 -9.08
N TYR A 19 13.49 10.05 -8.16
CA TYR A 19 12.68 10.09 -6.94
C TYR A 19 13.15 11.20 -6.01
N GLN A 20 14.45 11.45 -5.91
CA GLN A 20 15.00 12.57 -5.13
C GLN A 20 14.48 13.92 -5.63
N LYS A 21 14.49 14.16 -6.96
CA LYS A 21 13.94 15.40 -7.55
C LYS A 21 12.46 15.57 -7.23
N ARG A 22 11.67 14.49 -7.30
CA ARG A 22 10.23 14.54 -7.01
C ARG A 22 9.95 14.78 -5.53
N LEU A 23 10.65 14.09 -4.64
CA LEU A 23 10.52 14.27 -3.18
C LEU A 23 10.93 15.68 -2.76
N LYS A 24 11.98 16.24 -3.37
CA LYS A 24 12.37 17.64 -3.13
C LYS A 24 11.27 18.64 -3.50
N ARG A 25 10.45 18.37 -4.53
CA ARG A 25 9.28 19.22 -4.89
C ARG A 25 8.19 19.17 -3.83
N LEU A 26 8.08 18.06 -3.09
CA LEU A 26 7.20 17.92 -1.93
C LEU A 26 7.80 18.51 -0.64
N GLY A 27 8.98 19.14 -0.71
CA GLY A 27 9.70 19.62 0.47
C GLY A 27 10.39 18.52 1.27
N ILE A 28 10.35 17.28 0.81
CA ILE A 28 10.83 16.12 1.56
C ILE A 28 12.33 15.90 1.28
N LYS A 29 13.18 16.17 2.28
CA LYS A 29 14.66 16.08 2.17
C LYS A 29 15.26 15.01 3.09
N THR A 30 14.66 14.79 4.26
CA THR A 30 15.15 13.90 5.32
C THR A 30 14.13 12.83 5.68
N ILE A 31 14.55 11.78 6.37
CA ILE A 31 13.64 10.75 6.88
C ILE A 31 12.54 11.36 7.75
N ARG A 32 12.85 12.37 8.57
CA ARG A 32 11.85 13.14 9.33
C ARG A 32 10.78 13.68 8.39
N ASP A 33 11.15 14.43 7.35
CA ASP A 33 10.16 15.04 6.45
C ASP A 33 9.24 13.98 5.81
N LEU A 34 9.75 12.78 5.54
CA LEU A 34 8.97 11.70 4.94
C LEU A 34 8.00 11.03 5.91
N ILE A 35 8.40 10.78 7.15
CA ILE A 35 7.51 10.16 8.16
C ILE A 35 6.48 11.15 8.72
N PHE A 36 6.68 12.45 8.52
CA PHE A 36 5.69 13.49 8.82
C PHE A 36 4.88 13.90 7.58
N HIS A 37 5.12 13.26 6.43
CA HIS A 37 4.28 13.42 5.23
C HIS A 37 3.05 12.51 5.33
N PHE A 38 2.01 13.00 6.00
CA PHE A 38 0.82 12.20 6.32
C PHE A 38 -0.10 11.92 5.14
N PRO A 39 -0.85 10.80 5.17
CA PRO A 39 -1.86 10.52 4.16
C PRO A 39 -3.05 11.48 4.24
N ARG A 40 -3.66 11.75 3.08
CA ARG A 40 -4.86 12.59 2.95
C ARG A 40 -6.14 11.83 3.30
N ARG A 41 -6.19 10.55 2.98
CA ARG A 41 -7.33 9.66 3.27
C ARG A 41 -6.86 8.22 3.43
N TYR A 42 -7.77 7.36 3.88
CA TYR A 42 -7.56 5.91 3.90
C TYR A 42 -8.62 5.22 3.03
N GLU A 43 -8.26 4.06 2.50
CA GLU A 43 -9.20 3.16 1.82
C GLU A 43 -9.23 1.82 2.59
N ASP A 44 -10.41 1.32 2.91
CA ASP A 44 -10.55 0.08 3.66
C ASP A 44 -10.50 -1.13 2.74
N PHE A 45 -9.43 -1.92 2.89
CA PHE A 45 -9.26 -3.22 2.25
C PHE A 45 -8.82 -4.27 3.26
N SER A 46 -9.17 -4.09 4.54
CA SER A 46 -8.80 -5.00 5.63
C SER A 46 -9.46 -6.38 5.50
N ASP A 47 -10.66 -6.39 4.94
CA ASP A 47 -11.45 -7.59 4.70
C ASP A 47 -11.12 -8.21 3.35
N ILE A 48 -10.67 -9.47 3.41
CA ILE A 48 -10.50 -10.30 2.22
C ILE A 48 -11.85 -10.96 1.95
N ILE A 49 -12.48 -10.57 0.86
CA ILE A 49 -13.78 -11.10 0.45
C ILE A 49 -13.61 -12.32 -0.45
N PRO A 50 -14.48 -13.35 -0.32
CA PRO A 50 -14.51 -14.46 -1.26
C PRO A 50 -14.80 -13.98 -2.68
N ILE A 51 -14.19 -14.61 -3.68
CA ILE A 51 -14.40 -14.26 -5.09
C ILE A 51 -15.89 -14.40 -5.48
N SER A 52 -16.62 -15.35 -4.91
CA SER A 52 -18.06 -15.50 -5.15
C SER A 52 -18.90 -14.29 -4.74
N GLN A 53 -18.39 -13.43 -3.85
CA GLN A 53 -19.06 -12.21 -3.38
C GLN A 53 -18.65 -10.97 -4.16
N ALA A 54 -17.87 -11.13 -5.24
CA ALA A 54 -17.45 -10.01 -6.07
C ALA A 54 -18.66 -9.36 -6.79
N GLU A 55 -18.88 -8.07 -6.53
CA GLU A 55 -20.00 -7.32 -7.09
C GLU A 55 -19.53 -6.15 -7.97
N ALA A 56 -20.08 -6.04 -9.17
CA ALA A 56 -19.73 -4.98 -10.11
C ALA A 56 -20.03 -3.59 -9.51
N GLY A 57 -19.11 -2.64 -9.73
CA GLY A 57 -19.22 -1.27 -9.24
C GLY A 57 -18.57 -1.05 -7.88
N LYS A 58 -18.33 -2.12 -7.10
CA LYS A 58 -17.63 -2.05 -5.81
C LYS A 58 -16.11 -2.24 -5.97
N SER A 59 -15.37 -1.92 -4.93
CA SER A 59 -13.96 -2.31 -4.78
C SER A 59 -13.86 -3.44 -3.77
N GLY A 60 -12.87 -4.32 -3.92
CA GLY A 60 -12.69 -5.45 -3.02
C GLY A 60 -11.25 -5.90 -2.92
N CYS A 61 -10.95 -6.60 -1.83
CA CYS A 61 -9.67 -7.27 -1.60
C CYS A 61 -9.87 -8.78 -1.73
N PHE A 62 -9.09 -9.41 -2.61
CA PHE A 62 -9.19 -10.83 -2.93
C PHE A 62 -7.86 -11.52 -2.67
N LEU A 63 -7.91 -12.77 -2.20
CA LEU A 63 -6.75 -13.63 -2.03
C LEU A 63 -6.98 -14.90 -2.85
N GLY A 64 -6.10 -15.16 -3.81
CA GLY A 64 -6.27 -16.32 -4.67
C GLY A 64 -5.00 -16.76 -5.36
N LYS A 65 -5.10 -17.88 -6.06
CA LYS A 65 -4.03 -18.46 -6.87
C LYS A 65 -4.23 -18.07 -8.33
N ILE A 66 -3.17 -17.67 -9.01
CA ILE A 66 -3.19 -17.44 -10.46
C ILE A 66 -3.28 -18.79 -11.17
N LEU A 67 -4.36 -18.99 -11.93
CA LEU A 67 -4.55 -20.16 -12.79
C LEU A 67 -3.88 -19.99 -14.14
N GLU A 68 -4.07 -18.82 -14.76
CA GLU A 68 -3.52 -18.47 -16.08
C GLU A 68 -3.14 -16.98 -16.05
N ILE A 69 -2.07 -16.60 -16.75
CA ILE A 69 -1.72 -15.19 -16.99
C ILE A 69 -1.09 -15.01 -18.37
N LYS A 70 -1.57 -14.04 -19.14
CA LYS A 70 -1.08 -13.75 -20.50
C LYS A 70 -1.15 -12.28 -20.87
N ASN A 71 -0.27 -11.90 -21.79
CA ASN A 71 -0.35 -10.63 -22.51
C ASN A 71 -1.07 -10.84 -23.84
N SER A 72 -1.94 -9.91 -24.19
CA SER A 72 -2.53 -9.81 -25.52
C SER A 72 -2.47 -8.36 -26.00
N ARG A 73 -2.42 -8.17 -27.32
CA ARG A 73 -2.47 -6.84 -27.93
C ARG A 73 -3.83 -6.66 -28.58
N THR A 74 -4.54 -5.60 -28.21
CA THR A 74 -5.82 -5.29 -28.83
C THR A 74 -5.62 -4.80 -30.25
N TRP A 75 -6.31 -5.43 -31.20
CA TRP A 75 -6.28 -5.06 -32.61
C TRP A 75 -6.76 -3.63 -32.85
N LYS A 76 -7.85 -3.21 -32.16
CA LYS A 76 -8.53 -1.93 -32.41
C LYS A 76 -7.86 -0.71 -31.77
N LYS A 77 -7.24 -0.84 -30.59
CA LYS A 77 -6.69 0.31 -29.83
C LYS A 77 -5.17 0.29 -29.71
N LYS A 78 -4.48 -0.68 -30.34
CA LYS A 78 -3.04 -0.94 -30.21
C LYS A 78 -2.57 -1.02 -28.74
N MET A 79 -3.48 -1.27 -27.81
CA MET A 79 -3.27 -1.27 -26.37
C MET A 79 -2.89 -2.67 -25.91
N THR A 80 -1.91 -2.77 -25.01
CA THR A 80 -1.54 -4.06 -24.42
C THR A 80 -2.42 -4.36 -23.23
N ILE A 81 -3.00 -5.56 -23.18
CA ILE A 81 -3.81 -6.04 -22.07
C ILE A 81 -3.08 -7.22 -21.44
N THR A 82 -2.79 -7.12 -20.15
CA THR A 82 -2.39 -8.28 -19.36
C THR A 82 -3.63 -8.82 -18.67
N GLN A 83 -3.96 -10.08 -18.90
CA GLN A 83 -5.10 -10.73 -18.27
C GLN A 83 -4.62 -11.93 -17.46
N ALA A 84 -5.16 -12.09 -16.26
CA ALA A 84 -5.02 -13.28 -15.45
C ALA A 84 -6.38 -13.84 -15.03
N VAL A 85 -6.42 -15.13 -14.70
CA VAL A 85 -7.54 -15.76 -14.00
C VAL A 85 -7.05 -16.10 -12.60
N VAL A 86 -7.73 -15.60 -11.58
CA VAL A 86 -7.40 -15.85 -10.18
C VAL A 86 -8.54 -16.60 -9.53
N SER A 87 -8.23 -17.67 -8.82
CA SER A 87 -9.22 -18.49 -8.13
C SER A 87 -8.95 -18.63 -6.64
N ASP A 88 -10.02 -18.77 -5.87
CA ASP A 88 -10.02 -19.20 -4.48
C ASP A 88 -10.90 -20.46 -4.33
N ARG A 89 -11.34 -20.78 -3.11
CA ARG A 89 -12.22 -21.93 -2.86
C ARG A 89 -13.67 -21.73 -3.30
N THR A 90 -14.05 -20.50 -3.61
CA THR A 90 -15.45 -20.10 -3.88
C THR A 90 -15.70 -19.81 -5.35
N GLY A 91 -14.67 -19.48 -6.12
CA GLY A 91 -14.80 -19.25 -7.56
C GLY A 91 -13.53 -18.74 -8.20
N ALA A 92 -13.69 -18.19 -9.40
CA ALA A 92 -12.62 -17.57 -10.17
C ALA A 92 -13.07 -16.21 -10.72
N ILE A 93 -12.14 -15.27 -10.79
CA ILE A 93 -12.35 -13.93 -11.33
C ILE A 93 -11.26 -13.58 -12.34
N ARG A 94 -11.66 -12.89 -13.41
CA ARG A 94 -10.71 -12.31 -14.36
C ARG A 94 -10.08 -11.07 -13.77
N VAL A 95 -8.78 -10.92 -13.98
CA VAL A 95 -8.02 -9.74 -13.57
C VAL A 95 -7.39 -9.13 -14.80
N VAL A 96 -7.56 -7.83 -14.99
CA VAL A 96 -7.16 -7.16 -16.23
C VAL A 96 -6.35 -5.93 -15.90
N TRP A 97 -5.11 -5.88 -16.38
CA TRP A 97 -4.26 -4.68 -16.34
C TRP A 97 -4.11 -4.09 -17.74
N PHE A 98 -4.44 -2.81 -17.87
CA PHE A 98 -4.31 -2.06 -19.12
C PHE A 98 -2.94 -1.40 -19.22
N ASN A 99 -2.24 -1.61 -20.34
CA ASN A 99 -0.90 -1.07 -20.61
C ASN A 99 0.18 -1.43 -19.58
N GLN A 100 0.06 -2.59 -18.93
CA GLN A 100 1.04 -3.07 -17.95
C GLN A 100 1.62 -4.45 -18.33
N PRO A 101 2.27 -4.60 -19.50
CA PRO A 101 2.80 -5.89 -19.96
C PRO A 101 3.80 -6.52 -18.98
N TYR A 102 4.50 -5.68 -18.20
CA TYR A 102 5.51 -6.09 -17.22
C TYR A 102 4.94 -6.97 -16.10
N ILE A 103 3.62 -6.97 -15.88
CA ILE A 103 2.97 -7.77 -14.83
C ILE A 103 3.28 -9.26 -15.04
N THR A 104 3.33 -9.73 -16.28
CA THR A 104 3.72 -11.12 -16.63
C THR A 104 5.16 -11.47 -16.25
N ASN A 105 6.05 -10.49 -16.04
CA ASN A 105 7.42 -10.75 -15.57
C ASN A 105 7.48 -10.97 -14.05
N VAL A 106 6.52 -10.40 -13.32
CA VAL A 106 6.47 -10.42 -11.85
C VAL A 106 5.56 -11.52 -11.32
N LEU A 107 4.41 -11.71 -11.98
CA LEU A 107 3.38 -12.68 -11.61
C LEU A 107 3.39 -13.84 -12.61
N LYS A 108 3.33 -15.05 -12.08
CA LYS A 108 3.34 -16.31 -12.84
C LYS A 108 2.18 -17.18 -12.41
N GLU A 109 1.86 -18.17 -13.25
CA GLU A 109 0.93 -19.22 -12.87
C GLU A 109 1.35 -19.88 -11.56
N LYS A 110 0.35 -20.31 -10.80
CA LYS A 110 0.47 -20.91 -9.46
C LYS A 110 0.91 -19.96 -8.35
N ASP A 111 1.26 -18.71 -8.65
CA ASP A 111 1.51 -17.70 -7.61
C ASP A 111 0.25 -17.45 -6.79
N ILE A 112 0.42 -17.30 -5.48
CA ILE A 112 -0.63 -16.81 -4.59
C ILE A 112 -0.49 -15.29 -4.51
N VAL A 113 -1.58 -14.59 -4.78
CA VAL A 113 -1.61 -13.12 -4.84
C VAL A 113 -2.76 -12.57 -4.02
N CYS A 114 -2.50 -11.44 -3.35
CA CYS A 114 -3.53 -10.58 -2.82
C CYS A 114 -3.75 -9.41 -3.78
N LEU A 115 -5.00 -9.14 -4.12
CA LEU A 115 -5.41 -8.17 -5.14
C LEU A 115 -6.43 -7.21 -4.57
N VAL A 116 -6.22 -5.91 -4.81
CA VAL A 116 -7.14 -4.85 -4.39
C VAL A 116 -7.47 -3.98 -5.58
N GLY A 117 -8.76 -3.81 -5.88
CA GLY A 117 -9.17 -2.92 -6.94
C GLY A 117 -10.67 -2.90 -7.18
N LYS A 118 -11.05 -2.14 -8.21
CA LYS A 118 -12.44 -1.98 -8.63
C LYS A 118 -12.90 -3.18 -9.45
N ILE A 119 -14.05 -3.73 -9.08
CA ILE A 119 -14.74 -4.79 -9.81
C ILE A 119 -15.58 -4.11 -10.89
N SER A 120 -15.24 -4.38 -12.14
CA SER A 120 -15.88 -3.80 -13.32
C SER A 120 -16.65 -4.86 -14.09
N ARG A 121 -17.61 -4.46 -14.91
CA ARG A 121 -18.40 -5.36 -15.75
C ARG A 121 -17.99 -5.17 -17.22
N ALA A 122 -17.78 -6.29 -17.90
CA ALA A 122 -17.59 -6.37 -19.35
C ALA A 122 -18.61 -7.36 -19.94
N LYS A 123 -18.58 -7.55 -21.27
CA LYS A 123 -19.49 -8.47 -21.97
C LYS A 123 -19.37 -9.90 -21.47
N GLU A 124 -18.17 -10.35 -21.12
CA GLU A 124 -17.92 -11.72 -20.66
C GLU A 124 -18.02 -11.85 -19.11
N GLY A 125 -18.71 -10.90 -18.45
CA GLY A 125 -18.93 -10.90 -17.01
C GLY A 125 -18.06 -9.91 -16.24
N ILE A 126 -17.96 -10.10 -14.92
CA ILE A 126 -17.19 -9.21 -14.05
C ILE A 126 -15.69 -9.50 -14.10
N TYR A 127 -14.88 -8.48 -13.84
CA TYR A 127 -13.43 -8.57 -13.75
C TYR A 127 -12.87 -7.53 -12.79
N LEU A 128 -11.70 -7.80 -12.23
CA LEU A 128 -10.96 -6.85 -11.40
C LEU A 128 -10.08 -5.98 -12.29
N SER A 129 -10.34 -4.66 -12.29
CA SER A 129 -9.72 -3.70 -13.21
C SER A 129 -8.49 -3.05 -12.60
N SER A 130 -7.34 -3.20 -13.27
CA SER A 130 -6.02 -2.69 -12.90
C SER A 130 -5.72 -2.73 -11.40
N PRO A 131 -5.91 -3.86 -10.71
CA PRO A 131 -5.76 -3.89 -9.26
C PRO A 131 -4.31 -3.69 -8.82
N ALA A 132 -4.16 -3.13 -7.63
CA ALA A 132 -2.96 -3.31 -6.84
C ALA A 132 -2.79 -4.80 -6.51
N TYR A 133 -1.54 -5.25 -6.46
CA TYR A 133 -1.22 -6.66 -6.26
C TYR A 133 -0.02 -6.81 -5.34
N GLU A 134 -0.05 -7.84 -4.50
CA GLU A 134 1.08 -8.31 -3.71
C GLU A 134 1.20 -9.83 -3.85
N LYS A 135 2.37 -10.28 -4.28
CA LYS A 135 2.69 -11.70 -4.38
C LYS A 135 3.06 -12.23 -3.00
N ILE A 136 2.38 -13.30 -2.57
CA ILE A 136 2.66 -13.94 -1.30
C ILE A 136 3.77 -14.96 -1.51
N SER A 137 4.93 -14.67 -0.92
CA SER A 137 6.10 -15.54 -1.00
C SER A 137 5.87 -16.82 -0.19
N SER A 138 5.80 -17.97 -0.86
CA SER A 138 5.65 -19.30 -0.26
C SER A 138 6.94 -19.89 0.33
N ARG A 139 7.93 -19.05 0.71
CA ARG A 139 9.23 -19.48 1.26
C ARG A 139 9.11 -20.06 2.68
N GLY A 140 8.34 -21.15 2.84
CA GLY A 140 8.22 -21.95 4.07
C GLY A 140 7.58 -21.26 5.28
N ARG A 141 7.22 -19.98 5.19
CA ARG A 141 6.54 -19.24 6.27
C ARG A 141 5.03 -19.25 6.06
N ARG A 142 4.26 -19.38 7.15
CA ARG A 142 2.80 -19.19 7.13
C ARG A 142 2.51 -17.75 6.70
N PHE A 143 1.56 -17.60 5.78
CA PHE A 143 1.05 -16.31 5.35
C PHE A 143 0.60 -15.47 6.55
N SER A 144 1.03 -14.22 6.62
CA SER A 144 0.56 -13.23 7.59
C SER A 144 0.09 -11.98 6.85
N LYS A 145 -1.13 -11.51 7.16
CA LYS A 145 -1.63 -10.22 6.65
C LYS A 145 -0.68 -9.06 6.98
N ARG A 146 0.09 -9.16 8.07
CA ARG A 146 1.06 -8.12 8.50
C ARG A 146 2.24 -7.94 7.54
N ASP A 147 2.49 -8.91 6.66
CA ASP A 147 3.54 -8.80 5.64
C ASP A 147 3.10 -7.98 4.43
N LEU A 148 1.79 -7.76 4.27
CA LEU A 148 1.20 -6.99 3.19
C LEU A 148 1.24 -5.48 3.50
N ILE A 149 1.59 -4.68 2.50
CA ILE A 149 1.76 -3.23 2.61
C ILE A 149 0.67 -2.51 1.82
N HIS A 150 0.15 -3.13 0.77
CA HIS A 150 -0.73 -2.50 -0.21
C HIS A 150 -2.13 -3.12 -0.24
N THR A 151 -2.30 -4.28 0.39
CA THR A 151 -3.52 -5.08 0.36
C THR A 151 -3.85 -5.65 1.73
N ALA A 152 -5.08 -6.16 1.91
CA ALA A 152 -5.56 -6.80 3.15
C ALA A 152 -5.41 -5.94 4.42
N ARG A 153 -5.55 -4.61 4.30
CA ARG A 153 -5.44 -3.64 5.39
C ARG A 153 -6.14 -2.32 5.07
N ILE A 154 -6.21 -1.43 6.05
CA ILE A 154 -6.54 -0.01 5.82
C ILE A 154 -5.34 0.63 5.11
N VAL A 155 -5.54 1.07 3.87
CA VAL A 155 -4.48 1.55 2.98
C VAL A 155 -4.43 3.08 2.99
N PRO A 156 -3.31 3.70 3.41
CA PRO A 156 -3.14 5.16 3.37
C PRO A 156 -2.96 5.66 1.93
N ILE A 157 -3.63 6.76 1.58
CA ILE A 157 -3.50 7.46 0.30
C ILE A 157 -2.87 8.82 0.55
N TYR A 158 -1.70 9.05 -0.05
CA TYR A 158 -0.90 10.26 0.14
C TYR A 158 -1.23 11.32 -0.91
N PRO A 159 -0.91 12.59 -0.65
CA PRO A 159 -0.84 13.60 -1.70
C PRO A 159 0.14 13.15 -2.80
N GLU A 160 -0.38 12.76 -3.96
CA GLU A 160 0.43 12.29 -5.07
C GLU A 160 0.93 13.48 -5.90
N THR A 161 2.17 13.37 -6.38
CA THR A 161 2.73 14.25 -7.41
C THR A 161 3.10 13.41 -8.62
N GLU A 162 3.27 14.05 -9.76
CA GLU A 162 3.61 13.34 -11.00
C GLU A 162 4.84 12.43 -10.82
N GLY A 163 4.60 11.11 -10.92
CA GLY A 163 5.61 10.08 -10.76
C GLY A 163 5.98 9.70 -9.31
N LEU A 164 5.21 10.15 -8.31
CA LEU A 164 5.25 9.64 -6.94
C LEU A 164 3.87 9.08 -6.56
N SER A 165 3.75 7.76 -6.56
CA SER A 165 2.51 7.09 -6.16
C SER A 165 2.49 6.79 -4.66
N SER A 166 1.29 6.76 -4.09
CA SER A 166 1.06 6.31 -2.72
C SER A 166 1.63 4.90 -2.48
N ARG A 167 1.59 4.03 -3.49
CA ARG A 167 2.19 2.70 -3.43
C ARG A 167 3.68 2.77 -3.14
N TRP A 168 4.41 3.62 -3.87
CA TRP A 168 5.85 3.77 -3.68
C TRP A 168 6.18 4.39 -2.32
N LEU A 169 5.44 5.43 -1.89
CA LEU A 169 5.60 6.04 -0.57
C LEU A 169 5.38 5.02 0.56
N ARG A 170 4.30 4.22 0.49
CA ARG A 170 4.05 3.14 1.46
C ARG A 170 5.22 2.16 1.56
N MET A 171 5.79 1.72 0.43
CA MET A 171 6.94 0.81 0.45
C MET A 171 8.16 1.43 1.15
N LEU A 172 8.43 2.70 0.86
CA LEU A 172 9.57 3.41 1.44
C LEU A 172 9.38 3.65 2.94
N ILE A 173 8.22 4.18 3.35
CA ILE A 173 7.87 4.45 4.75
C ILE A 173 7.88 3.15 5.56
N MET A 174 7.26 2.06 5.07
CA MET A 174 7.30 0.76 5.75
C MET A 174 8.73 0.28 5.98
N SER A 175 9.59 0.42 4.97
CA SER A 175 11.00 0.04 5.08
C SER A 175 11.72 0.88 6.14
N ILE A 176 11.45 2.18 6.20
CA ILE A 176 12.04 3.09 7.19
C ILE A 176 11.56 2.76 8.60
N LEU A 177 10.25 2.67 8.83
CA LEU A 177 9.69 2.42 10.16
C LEU A 177 10.15 1.07 10.75
N LYS A 178 10.37 0.05 9.91
CA LYS A 178 10.92 -1.25 10.34
C LYS A 178 12.41 -1.20 10.70
N ASN A 179 13.16 -0.22 10.18
CA ASN A 179 14.63 -0.16 10.28
C ASN A 179 15.16 1.04 11.07
N LEU A 180 14.26 1.93 11.53
CA LEU A 180 14.64 3.11 12.29
C LEU A 180 15.25 2.68 13.62
N LYS A 181 16.50 3.10 13.86
CA LYS A 181 17.27 2.73 15.05
C LYS A 181 16.83 3.52 16.29
N ASP A 182 16.55 4.79 16.08
CA ASP A 182 16.37 5.72 17.19
C ASP A 182 15.00 5.52 17.82
N ARG A 183 14.96 5.65 19.15
CA ARG A 183 13.71 6.05 19.80
C ARG A 183 13.40 7.43 19.25
N ILE A 184 12.33 7.56 18.49
CA ILE A 184 11.79 8.86 18.12
C ILE A 184 11.46 9.53 19.47
N PRO A 185 12.20 10.58 19.86
CA PRO A 185 12.06 11.14 21.20
C PRO A 185 10.65 11.69 21.33
N GLU A 186 10.01 11.37 22.45
CA GLU A 186 8.67 11.83 22.74
C GLU A 186 8.67 13.36 22.81
N SER A 187 7.79 14.01 22.03
CA SER A 187 7.66 15.46 21.94
C SER A 187 6.72 16.04 23.00
N ILE A 188 5.77 15.24 23.49
CA ILE A 188 4.76 15.67 24.47
C ILE A 188 5.11 15.15 25.87
N PRO A 189 5.18 16.01 26.90
CA PRO A 189 5.41 15.57 28.28
C PRO A 189 4.43 14.47 28.71
N GLU A 190 4.92 13.44 29.40
CA GLU A 190 4.15 12.24 29.74
C GLU A 190 2.83 12.56 30.46
N LYS A 191 2.85 13.55 31.36
CA LYS A 191 1.66 14.02 32.09
C LYS A 191 0.56 14.52 31.13
N ILE A 192 0.93 15.40 30.18
CA ILE A 192 0.00 15.96 29.19
C ILE A 192 -0.50 14.85 28.26
N ARG A 193 0.40 13.98 27.79
CA ARG A 193 0.06 12.85 26.92
C ARG A 193 -0.95 11.92 27.58
N LYS A 194 -0.75 11.55 28.85
CA LYS A 194 -1.67 10.68 29.60
C LYS A 194 -3.00 11.36 29.91
N GLN A 195 -2.99 12.63 30.30
CA GLN A 195 -4.22 13.40 30.60
C GLN A 195 -5.13 13.51 29.37
N ASN A 196 -4.55 13.70 28.18
CA ASN A 196 -5.28 13.83 26.93
C ASN A 196 -5.42 12.50 26.16
N GLN A 197 -5.03 11.37 26.77
CA GLN A 197 -5.11 10.02 26.19
C GLN A 197 -4.43 9.88 24.81
N LEU A 198 -3.36 10.65 24.58
CA LEU A 198 -2.65 10.68 23.31
C LEU A 198 -1.74 9.46 23.16
N LEU A 199 -1.69 8.90 21.95
CA LEU A 199 -0.79 7.79 21.60
C LEU A 199 0.67 8.21 21.81
N PRO A 200 1.59 7.32 22.25
CA PRO A 200 3.03 7.56 22.18
C PRO A 200 3.49 7.90 20.76
N LEU A 201 4.51 8.75 20.60
CA LEU A 201 4.90 9.27 19.27
C LEU A 201 5.18 8.17 18.24
N ARG A 202 5.96 7.15 18.63
CA ARG A 202 6.29 6.03 17.74
C ARG A 202 5.05 5.26 17.30
N GLU A 203 4.08 5.09 18.20
CA GLU A 203 2.83 4.41 17.91
C GLU A 203 1.96 5.26 17.00
N ALA A 204 1.82 6.56 17.25
CA ALA A 204 1.08 7.48 16.40
C ALA A 204 1.66 7.53 14.97
N ILE A 205 2.98 7.59 14.80
CA ILE A 205 3.63 7.53 13.47
C ILE A 205 3.30 6.20 12.79
N TRP A 206 3.29 5.09 13.52
CA TRP A 206 2.92 3.81 12.93
C TRP A 206 1.44 3.79 12.52
N GLN A 207 0.54 4.22 13.40
CA GLN A 207 -0.90 4.14 13.18
C GLN A 207 -1.39 5.15 12.13
N VAL A 208 -0.73 6.30 11.94
CA VAL A 208 -1.07 7.23 10.85
C VAL A 208 -0.68 6.67 9.47
N HIS A 209 0.39 5.87 9.39
CA HIS A 209 0.83 5.30 8.10
C HIS A 209 0.29 3.90 7.85
N PHE A 210 0.11 3.09 8.88
CA PHE A 210 -0.26 1.68 8.78
C PHE A 210 -1.25 1.30 9.88
N PRO A 211 -2.44 1.95 9.91
CA PRO A 211 -3.39 1.76 10.98
C PRO A 211 -3.87 0.31 11.08
N ASP A 212 -4.03 -0.15 12.32
CA ASP A 212 -4.71 -1.41 12.62
C ASP A 212 -6.24 -1.23 12.66
N SER A 213 -6.73 0.00 12.93
CA SER A 213 -8.14 0.39 12.87
C SER A 213 -8.30 1.86 12.50
N PHE A 214 -9.48 2.25 12.01
CA PHE A 214 -9.79 3.67 11.78
C PHE A 214 -9.74 4.49 13.07
N GLU A 215 -10.14 3.92 14.21
CA GLU A 215 -10.05 4.57 15.51
C GLU A 215 -8.59 4.92 15.87
N LEU A 216 -7.65 3.99 15.66
CA LEU A 216 -6.23 4.25 15.92
C LEU A 216 -5.64 5.24 14.91
N ALA A 217 -6.13 5.23 13.66
CA ALA A 217 -5.75 6.23 12.67
C ALA A 217 -6.17 7.64 13.09
N GLU A 218 -7.38 7.80 13.63
CA GLU A 218 -7.88 9.08 14.14
C GLU A 218 -7.15 9.50 15.42
N LYS A 219 -6.94 8.61 16.40
CA LYS A 219 -6.11 8.91 17.59
C LYS A 219 -4.70 9.35 17.24
N ALA A 220 -4.12 8.77 16.19
CA ALA A 220 -2.81 9.20 15.70
C ALA A 220 -2.86 10.62 15.11
N LYS A 221 -3.89 10.94 14.32
CA LYS A 221 -4.09 12.30 13.80
C LYS A 221 -4.33 13.31 14.92
N GLU A 222 -5.20 12.99 15.89
CA GLU A 222 -5.50 13.84 17.04
C GLU A 222 -4.23 14.22 17.81
N ARG A 223 -3.34 13.25 18.04
CA ARG A 223 -2.04 13.51 18.64
C ARG A 223 -1.23 14.54 17.83
N PHE A 224 -1.11 14.37 16.52
CA PHE A 224 -0.33 15.32 15.70
C PHE A 224 -0.99 16.69 15.62
N SER A 225 -2.32 16.75 15.56
CA SER A 225 -3.06 18.01 15.65
C SER A 225 -2.79 18.72 16.98
N PHE A 226 -2.62 17.98 18.08
CA PHE A 226 -2.27 18.55 19.38
C PHE A 226 -0.87 19.16 19.42
N GLU A 227 0.11 18.62 18.67
CA GLU A 227 1.48 19.15 18.62
C GLU A 227 1.62 20.43 17.78
N GLU A 228 0.71 20.65 16.83
CA GLU A 228 0.71 21.80 15.93
C GLU A 228 -0.07 23.02 16.49
N ILE A 229 -0.76 22.84 17.62
CA ILE A 229 -1.47 23.90 18.37
C ILE A 229 -0.54 24.51 19.42
#